data_AF-D3SPY4-F1
#
_entry.id   AF-D3SPY4-F1
#
_cell.length_a   1.000
_cell.length_b   1.000
_cell.length_c   1.000
_cell.angle_alpha   90.00
_cell.angle_beta   90.00
_cell.angle_gamma   90.00
#
_symmetry.space_group_name_H-M   'P 1'
#
loop_
_entity.id
_entity.type
_entity.pdbx_description
1 polymer ?
#
loop_
_entity_poly.entity_id
_entity_poly.type
_entity_poly.pdbx_seq_one_letter_code
_entity_poly.pdbx_strand_id
1 'polypeptide(L)'
;MVVCLTHLELCPHCKRIALKVCEYDDPYPRVEAHCQCCGYRAYDVPMNLRKEDFRNILDLLGRKLIGEVCLDNRCGSSNVLKLIQEGSYSEYRCLDCGAEWNTDDIKRAILRVKSIRDSLKNGNRLLDLLKAGEGECPLCGWDIGHQHKGYAVVIQCFVCGYHNDVQEEIPHVDLTSLQCPEYERSEETG
;
A
#
# COMPACT_ATOMS: atom_id res chain seq x y z
N MET A 1 -0.30 -17.26 -8.02
CA MET A 1 -0.81 -18.47 -7.34
C MET A 1 -1.01 -18.05 -5.90
N VAL A 2 -2.25 -18.01 -5.41
CA VAL A 2 -2.56 -17.49 -4.06
C VAL A 2 -1.95 -18.44 -3.03
N VAL A 3 -0.91 -18.01 -2.32
CA VAL A 3 -0.33 -18.81 -1.22
C VAL A 3 -0.87 -18.25 0.07
N CYS A 4 -1.99 -18.80 0.54
CA CYS A 4 -2.40 -18.63 1.93
C CYS A 4 -1.38 -19.37 2.79
N LEU A 5 -0.30 -18.70 3.19
CA LEU A 5 0.60 -19.17 4.25
C LEU A 5 -0.23 -19.23 5.53
N THR A 6 -0.89 -20.37 5.74
CA THR A 6 -1.85 -20.59 6.82
C THR A 6 -1.08 -20.95 8.09
N HIS A 7 -0.35 -20.00 8.67
CA HIS A 7 0.13 -20.16 10.04
C HIS A 7 -0.89 -19.52 11.00
N LEU A 8 -1.02 -20.14 12.16
CA LEU A 8 -1.82 -19.60 13.26
C LEU A 8 -0.91 -18.76 14.13
N GLU A 9 -1.34 -17.54 14.41
CA GLU A 9 -0.65 -16.61 15.28
C GLU A 9 -1.48 -16.27 16.51
N LEU A 10 -0.85 -15.57 17.44
CA LEU A 10 -1.51 -15.06 18.63
C LEU A 10 -2.56 -14.01 18.26
N CYS A 11 -3.82 -14.31 18.52
CA CYS A 11 -4.89 -13.34 18.37
C CYS A 11 -4.71 -12.22 19.42
N PRO A 12 -4.62 -10.94 19.01
CA PRO A 12 -4.44 -9.83 19.94
C PRO A 12 -5.63 -9.65 20.88
N HIS A 13 -6.82 -10.09 20.46
CA HIS A 13 -8.08 -9.97 21.20
C HIS A 13 -8.31 -11.09 22.22
N CYS A 14 -8.35 -12.37 21.79
CA CYS A 14 -8.65 -13.49 22.68
C CYS A 14 -7.41 -14.19 23.27
N LYS A 15 -6.20 -13.76 22.88
CA LYS A 15 -4.91 -14.30 23.36
C LYS A 15 -4.72 -15.80 23.12
N ARG A 16 -5.35 -16.34 22.07
CA ARG A 16 -5.17 -17.72 21.60
C ARG A 16 -4.40 -17.76 20.28
N ILE A 17 -3.64 -18.83 20.05
CA ILE A 17 -2.96 -19.12 18.78
C ILE A 17 -4.01 -19.60 17.78
N ALA A 18 -4.81 -18.65 17.28
CA ALA A 18 -5.99 -18.90 16.47
C ALA A 18 -6.18 -17.86 15.36
N LEU A 19 -5.22 -16.92 15.22
CA LEU A 19 -5.25 -15.90 14.18
C LEU A 19 -4.71 -16.50 12.89
N LYS A 20 -5.60 -16.82 11.95
CA LYS A 20 -5.20 -17.26 10.63
C LYS A 20 -4.81 -16.03 9.80
N VAL A 21 -3.56 -15.97 9.36
CA VAL A 21 -3.05 -14.91 8.49
C VAL A 21 -3.03 -15.41 7.04
N CYS A 22 -3.45 -14.55 6.12
CA CYS A 22 -3.46 -14.81 4.69
C CYS A 22 -2.73 -13.67 3.98
N GLU A 23 -1.56 -13.97 3.42
CA GLU A 23 -0.82 -13.03 2.56
C GLU A 23 -1.19 -13.28 1.10
N TYR A 24 -1.41 -12.21 0.35
CA TYR A 24 -1.70 -12.29 -1.08
C TYR A 24 -0.72 -11.42 -1.84
N ASP A 25 -0.13 -11.91 -2.91
CA ASP A 25 0.77 -11.11 -3.76
C ASP A 25 0.02 -10.34 -4.88
N ASP A 26 -1.17 -10.81 -5.28
CA ASP A 26 -2.01 -10.23 -6.35
C ASP A 26 -3.48 -10.20 -5.88
N PRO A 27 -4.24 -9.11 -6.10
CA PRO A 27 -3.83 -7.85 -6.75
C PRO A 27 -2.83 -7.02 -5.97
N TYR A 28 -2.49 -7.39 -4.76
CA TYR A 28 -1.77 -6.47 -3.90
C TYR A 28 -1.10 -7.27 -2.79
N PRO A 29 0.19 -7.03 -2.41
CA PRO A 29 0.73 -7.47 -1.12
C PRO A 29 -0.18 -6.95 -0.02
N ARG A 30 -1.11 -7.80 0.39
CA ARG A 30 -2.13 -7.50 1.38
C ARG A 30 -2.22 -8.66 2.33
N VAL A 31 -2.54 -8.34 3.56
CA VAL A 31 -2.72 -9.32 4.61
C VAL A 31 -4.15 -9.25 5.11
N GLU A 32 -4.80 -10.41 5.13
CA GLU A 32 -6.04 -10.59 5.85
C GLU A 32 -5.79 -11.54 7.01
N ALA A 33 -6.03 -11.08 8.24
CA ALA A 33 -5.95 -11.88 9.44
C ALA A 33 -7.36 -12.11 9.99
N HIS A 34 -7.70 -13.36 10.31
CA HIS A 34 -8.99 -13.72 10.91
C HIS A 34 -8.79 -14.71 12.05
N CYS A 35 -9.27 -14.35 13.24
CA CYS A 35 -9.25 -15.23 14.40
C CYS A 35 -10.41 -16.23 14.32
N GLN A 36 -10.06 -17.49 14.15
CA GLN A 36 -11.01 -18.60 14.08
C GLN A 36 -11.72 -18.89 15.42
N CYS A 37 -11.23 -18.31 16.52
CA CYS A 37 -11.82 -18.48 17.85
C CYS A 37 -12.82 -17.38 18.23
N CYS A 38 -12.39 -16.11 18.21
CA CYS A 38 -13.24 -15.01 18.68
C CYS A 38 -13.93 -14.22 17.56
N GLY A 39 -13.48 -14.40 16.31
CA GLY A 39 -13.99 -13.64 15.17
C GLY A 39 -13.27 -12.31 14.90
N TYR A 40 -12.19 -11.99 15.62
CA TYR A 40 -11.34 -10.83 15.33
C TYR A 40 -10.87 -10.83 13.87
N ARG A 41 -10.87 -9.66 13.23
CA ARG A 41 -10.40 -9.50 11.85
C ARG A 41 -9.50 -8.28 11.73
N ALA A 42 -8.45 -8.40 10.94
CA ALA A 42 -7.65 -7.27 10.47
C ALA A 42 -7.42 -7.43 8.97
N TYR A 43 -7.59 -6.36 8.20
CA TYR A 43 -7.41 -6.40 6.76
C TYR A 43 -7.07 -5.03 6.18
N ASP A 44 -6.37 -5.05 5.05
CA ASP A 44 -6.03 -3.84 4.30
C ASP A 44 -7.22 -3.32 3.48
N VAL A 45 -7.41 -2.01 3.51
CA VAL A 45 -8.40 -1.27 2.73
C VAL A 45 -7.67 -0.32 1.77
N PRO A 46 -7.81 -0.47 0.44
CA PRO A 46 -7.17 0.44 -0.51
C PRO A 46 -7.77 1.84 -0.42
N MET A 47 -6.97 2.87 -0.71
CA MET A 47 -7.47 4.24 -0.86
C MET A 47 -8.64 4.28 -1.86
N ASN A 48 -9.71 4.98 -1.47
CA ASN A 48 -10.84 5.21 -2.35
C ASN A 48 -10.46 6.23 -3.44
N LEU A 49 -10.24 5.76 -4.66
CA LEU A 49 -9.85 6.61 -5.80
C LEU A 49 -11.06 7.02 -6.63
N ARG A 50 -11.45 8.30 -6.50
CA ARG A 50 -12.46 8.95 -7.34
C ARG A 50 -11.79 9.63 -8.55
N LYS A 51 -12.63 10.10 -9.48
CA LYS A 51 -12.17 10.79 -10.69
C LYS A 51 -11.27 12.00 -10.39
N GLU A 52 -11.57 12.74 -9.33
CA GLU A 52 -10.79 13.90 -8.89
C GLU A 52 -9.42 13.48 -8.35
N ASP A 53 -9.34 12.37 -7.62
CA ASP A 53 -8.07 11.84 -7.10
C ASP A 53 -7.12 11.49 -8.24
N PHE A 54 -7.60 10.80 -9.28
CA PHE A 54 -6.80 10.53 -10.47
C PHE A 54 -6.30 11.79 -11.17
N ARG A 55 -7.11 12.86 -11.19
CA ARG A 55 -6.71 14.13 -11.78
C ARG A 55 -5.58 14.76 -10.95
N ASN A 56 -5.75 14.81 -9.63
CA ASN A 56 -4.76 15.38 -8.72
C ASN A 56 -3.43 14.61 -8.76
N ILE A 57 -3.50 13.28 -8.79
CA ILE A 57 -2.32 12.40 -8.89
C ILE A 57 -1.58 12.63 -10.22
N LEU A 58 -2.30 12.68 -11.34
CA LEU A 58 -1.69 12.90 -12.65
C LEU A 58 -1.10 14.30 -12.80
N ASP A 59 -1.74 15.32 -12.21
CA ASP A 59 -1.21 16.68 -12.15
C ASP A 59 0.09 16.73 -11.35
N LEU A 60 0.10 16.14 -10.15
CA LEU A 60 1.28 16.03 -9.29
C LEU A 60 2.45 15.31 -10.00
N LEU A 61 2.19 14.18 -10.65
CA LEU A 61 3.20 13.46 -11.43
C LEU A 61 3.68 14.30 -12.64
N GLY A 62 2.80 15.08 -13.27
CA GLY A 62 3.15 16.00 -14.34
C GLY A 62 4.11 17.11 -13.89
N ARG A 63 3.88 17.66 -12.70
CA ARG A 63 4.78 18.67 -12.09
C ARG A 63 6.15 18.07 -11.75
N LYS A 64 6.19 16.82 -11.27
CA LYS A 64 7.46 16.08 -11.03
C LYS A 64 8.20 15.76 -12.34
N LEU A 65 7.49 15.49 -13.43
CA LEU A 65 8.06 15.19 -14.74
C LEU A 65 8.91 16.35 -15.28
N ILE A 66 8.50 17.59 -15.02
CA ILE A 66 9.20 18.79 -15.47
C ILE A 66 10.14 19.38 -14.41
N GLY A 67 10.29 18.70 -13.27
CA GLY A 67 11.15 19.15 -12.17
C GLY A 67 10.63 20.39 -11.44
N GLU A 68 9.32 20.67 -11.47
CA GLU A 68 8.73 21.82 -10.76
C GLU A 68 8.67 21.59 -9.24
N VAL A 69 8.49 20.33 -8.84
CA VAL A 69 8.40 19.92 -7.43
C VAL A 69 9.18 18.63 -7.20
N CYS A 70 9.69 18.47 -5.99
CA CYS A 70 10.41 17.29 -5.53
C CYS A 70 9.61 15.99 -5.76
N LEU A 71 10.33 14.92 -6.11
CA LEU A 71 9.78 13.57 -6.18
C LEU A 71 9.15 13.11 -4.86
N ASP A 72 9.72 13.51 -3.72
CA ASP A 72 9.20 13.15 -2.40
C ASP A 72 8.16 14.18 -1.91
N ASN A 73 6.90 13.74 -1.80
CA ASN A 73 5.79 14.56 -1.30
C ASN A 73 6.00 15.03 0.14
N ARG A 74 6.79 14.32 0.94
CA ARG A 74 7.13 14.71 2.32
C ARG A 74 8.06 15.93 2.33
N CYS A 75 8.92 16.06 1.31
CA CYS A 75 9.76 17.23 1.11
C CYS A 75 8.96 18.37 0.48
N GLY A 76 8.26 18.10 -0.63
CA GLY A 76 7.42 19.08 -1.31
C GLY A 76 8.15 20.33 -1.85
N SER A 77 9.48 20.34 -1.81
CA SER A 77 10.28 21.49 -2.24
C SER A 77 10.18 21.75 -3.74
N SER A 78 10.23 23.03 -4.12
CA SER A 78 10.41 23.49 -5.51
C SER A 78 11.88 23.76 -5.85
N ASN A 79 12.81 23.55 -4.91
CA ASN A 79 14.24 23.76 -5.10
C ASN A 79 14.87 22.55 -5.81
N VAL A 80 14.58 22.42 -7.10
CA VAL A 80 14.97 21.28 -7.93
C VAL A 80 15.97 21.70 -8.99
N LEU A 81 17.10 21.01 -9.04
CA LEU A 81 18.13 21.18 -10.05
C LEU A 81 17.94 20.13 -11.16
N LYS A 82 17.93 20.57 -12.42
CA LYS A 82 18.06 19.67 -13.57
C LYS A 82 19.53 19.34 -13.79
N LEU A 83 19.89 18.06 -13.71
CA LEU A 83 21.26 17.56 -13.81
C LEU A 83 21.67 17.35 -15.28
N ILE A 84 20.82 16.66 -16.05
CA ILE A 84 21.09 16.26 -17.44
C ILE A 84 19.84 16.52 -18.28
N GLN A 85 20.03 16.86 -19.55
CA GLN A 85 18.96 16.90 -20.55
C GLN A 85 19.44 16.32 -21.89
N GLU A 86 18.83 15.22 -22.31
CA GLU A 86 19.11 14.54 -23.57
C GLU A 86 17.80 14.33 -24.34
N GLY A 87 17.49 15.26 -25.24
CA GLY A 87 16.21 15.27 -25.96
C GLY A 87 15.02 15.40 -25.00
N SER A 88 14.20 14.34 -24.90
CA SER A 88 13.04 14.27 -23.99
C SER A 88 13.33 13.63 -22.63
N TYR A 89 14.58 13.18 -22.44
CA TYR A 89 15.08 12.64 -21.18
C TYR A 89 15.66 13.76 -20.33
N SER A 90 15.37 13.75 -19.03
CA SER A 90 16.02 14.65 -18.07
C SER A 90 16.16 13.97 -16.71
N GLU A 91 17.24 14.33 -16.00
CA GLU A 91 17.49 13.94 -14.62
C GLU A 91 17.37 15.16 -13.72
N TYR A 92 16.83 14.95 -12.53
CA TYR A 92 16.58 15.99 -11.54
C TYR A 92 17.10 15.56 -10.18
N ARG A 93 17.53 16.54 -9.38
CA ARG A 93 17.86 16.40 -7.96
C ARG A 93 17.17 17.49 -7.16
N CYS A 94 16.49 17.11 -6.09
CA CYS A 94 16.02 18.07 -5.10
C CYS A 94 17.20 18.53 -4.23
N LEU A 95 17.42 19.85 -4.14
CA LEU A 95 18.54 20.41 -3.37
C LEU A 95 18.30 20.39 -1.86
N ASP A 96 17.06 20.19 -1.41
CA ASP A 96 16.72 20.23 0.01
C ASP A 96 16.76 18.83 0.65
N CYS A 97 16.30 17.79 -0.05
CA CYS A 97 16.28 16.41 0.46
C CYS A 97 17.23 15.45 -0.27
N GLY A 98 17.88 15.90 -1.35
CA GLY A 98 18.80 15.09 -2.14
C GLY A 98 18.14 14.02 -3.02
N ALA A 99 16.80 13.92 -3.03
CA ALA A 99 16.10 12.94 -3.87
C ALA A 99 16.41 13.15 -5.35
N GLU A 100 16.62 12.05 -6.08
CA GLU A 100 16.94 12.05 -7.51
C GLU A 100 15.89 11.25 -8.29
N TRP A 101 15.60 11.71 -9.50
CA TRP A 101 14.69 11.02 -10.42
C TRP A 101 14.95 11.42 -11.86
N ASN A 102 14.47 10.59 -12.78
CA ASN A 102 14.49 10.88 -14.21
C ASN A 102 13.07 10.93 -14.80
N THR A 103 12.95 11.51 -15.98
CA THR A 103 11.66 11.65 -16.69
C THR A 103 11.04 10.32 -17.08
N ASP A 104 11.84 9.27 -17.31
CA ASP A 104 11.32 8.00 -17.82
C ASP A 104 10.61 7.20 -16.73
N ASP A 105 11.13 7.24 -15.50
CA ASP A 105 10.43 6.70 -14.32
C ASP A 105 9.08 7.38 -14.11
N ILE A 106 9.04 8.71 -14.19
CA ILE A 106 7.80 9.47 -14.05
C ILE A 106 6.83 9.17 -15.20
N LYS A 107 7.30 9.06 -16.45
CA LYS A 107 6.47 8.68 -17.60
C LYS A 107 5.85 7.29 -17.38
N ARG A 108 6.64 6.31 -16.91
CA ARG A 108 6.13 4.96 -16.57
C ARG A 108 5.04 5.04 -15.49
N ALA A 109 5.27 5.80 -14.44
CA ALA A 109 4.28 6.02 -13.38
C ALA A 109 2.98 6.63 -13.90
N ILE A 110 3.08 7.69 -14.72
CA ILE A 110 1.91 8.33 -15.35
C ILE A 110 1.12 7.35 -16.22
N LEU A 111 1.81 6.53 -17.03
CA LEU A 111 1.16 5.55 -17.90
C LEU A 111 0.39 4.50 -17.09
N ARG A 112 0.97 4.00 -15.99
CA ARG A 112 0.31 3.04 -15.10
C ARG A 112 -0.95 3.63 -14.46
N VAL A 113 -0.88 4.84 -13.92
CA VAL A 113 -2.04 5.54 -13.34
C VAL A 113 -3.14 5.76 -14.38
N LYS A 114 -2.79 6.18 -15.60
CA LYS A 114 -3.75 6.35 -16.70
C LYS A 114 -4.42 5.02 -17.07
N SER A 115 -3.65 3.94 -17.17
CA SER A 115 -4.16 2.60 -17.49
C SER A 115 -5.17 2.10 -16.46
N ILE A 116 -4.87 2.26 -15.16
CA ILE A 116 -5.79 1.90 -14.07
C ILE A 116 -7.07 2.74 -14.15
N ARG A 117 -6.93 4.07 -14.27
CA ARG A 117 -8.07 4.98 -14.41
C ARG A 117 -8.99 4.60 -15.57
N ASP A 118 -8.42 4.27 -16.72
CA ASP A 118 -9.19 3.96 -17.92
C ASP A 118 -9.83 2.57 -17.83
N SER A 119 -9.18 1.61 -17.17
CA SER A 119 -9.75 0.30 -16.84
C SER A 119 -10.92 0.39 -15.85
N LEU A 120 -10.86 1.27 -14.85
CA LEU A 120 -11.98 1.53 -13.94
C LEU A 120 -13.22 2.06 -14.67
N LYS A 121 -13.02 2.97 -15.64
CA LYS A 121 -14.13 3.47 -16.47
C LYS A 121 -14.81 2.36 -17.28
N ASN A 122 -14.08 1.30 -17.59
CA ASN A 122 -14.59 0.14 -18.31
C ASN A 122 -15.31 -0.88 -17.39
N GLY A 123 -15.52 -0.56 -16.11
CA GLY A 123 -16.30 -1.38 -15.18
C GLY A 123 -15.50 -2.37 -14.34
N ASN A 124 -14.16 -2.38 -14.46
CA ASN A 124 -13.31 -3.23 -13.61
C ASN A 124 -13.29 -2.73 -12.16
N ARG A 125 -13.11 -3.63 -11.19
CA ARG A 125 -12.97 -3.24 -9.78
C ARG A 125 -11.55 -2.73 -9.53
N LEU A 126 -11.43 -1.70 -8.67
CA LEU A 126 -10.12 -1.12 -8.34
C LEU A 126 -9.15 -2.16 -7.79
N LEU A 127 -9.62 -3.02 -6.89
CA LEU A 127 -8.80 -4.07 -6.31
C LEU A 127 -8.15 -4.91 -7.41
N ASP A 128 -8.88 -5.37 -8.41
CA ASP A 128 -8.34 -6.25 -9.48
C ASP A 128 -7.27 -5.57 -10.37
N LEU A 129 -7.18 -4.24 -10.33
CA LEU A 129 -6.30 -3.42 -11.17
C LEU A 129 -5.05 -2.92 -10.46
N LEU A 130 -5.13 -2.75 -9.14
CA LEU A 130 -3.94 -2.54 -8.33
C LEU A 130 -3.11 -3.82 -8.44
N LYS A 131 -1.82 -3.68 -8.70
CA LYS A 131 -0.81 -4.76 -8.80
C LYS A 131 0.49 -4.16 -8.35
N ALA A 132 1.32 -4.86 -7.60
CA ALA A 132 2.64 -4.37 -7.17
C ALA A 132 3.61 -5.54 -7.06
N GLY A 133 4.86 -5.32 -7.46
CA GLY A 133 5.97 -6.15 -6.96
C GLY A 133 6.27 -5.84 -5.50
N GLU A 134 7.17 -6.61 -4.89
CA GLU A 134 7.69 -6.34 -3.55
C GLU A 134 8.26 -4.90 -3.49
N GLY A 135 7.84 -4.12 -2.51
CA GLY A 135 8.26 -2.72 -2.34
C GLY A 135 7.60 -1.71 -3.28
N GLU A 136 6.89 -2.12 -4.34
CA GLU A 136 6.30 -1.19 -5.31
C GLU A 136 4.99 -0.54 -4.84
N CYS A 137 4.78 0.71 -5.21
CA CYS A 137 3.46 1.32 -5.17
C CYS A 137 2.56 0.65 -6.22
N PRO A 138 1.36 0.20 -5.86
CA PRO A 138 0.43 -0.49 -6.76
C PRO A 138 -0.11 0.37 -7.90
N LEU A 139 -0.16 1.67 -7.67
CA LEU A 139 -0.91 2.62 -8.47
C LEU A 139 0.03 3.23 -9.50
N CYS A 140 1.21 3.69 -9.05
CA CYS A 140 2.21 4.30 -9.91
C CYS A 140 3.43 3.41 -10.19
N GLY A 141 3.60 2.29 -9.49
CA GLY A 141 4.72 1.37 -9.73
C GLY A 141 6.06 1.82 -9.20
N TRP A 142 6.09 2.90 -8.41
CA TRP A 142 7.33 3.42 -7.84
C TRP A 142 7.80 2.52 -6.69
N ASP A 143 9.09 2.21 -6.61
CA ASP A 143 9.64 1.50 -5.46
C ASP A 143 9.66 2.42 -4.23
N ILE A 144 8.85 2.07 -3.23
CA ILE A 144 8.64 2.87 -2.02
C ILE A 144 9.14 2.17 -0.76
N GLY A 145 9.48 0.88 -0.83
CA GLY A 145 9.70 0.01 0.32
C GLY A 145 8.43 -0.19 1.15
N HIS A 146 7.86 -1.39 1.13
CA HIS A 146 6.71 -1.72 1.97
C HIS A 146 7.11 -1.81 3.44
N GLN A 147 6.26 -1.31 4.33
CA GLN A 147 6.46 -1.45 5.78
C GLN A 147 5.41 -2.39 6.35
N HIS A 148 5.74 -3.09 7.42
CA HIS A 148 4.78 -3.91 8.16
C HIS A 148 4.39 -3.21 9.46
N LYS A 149 3.08 -3.22 9.79
CA LYS A 149 2.58 -2.80 11.10
C LYS A 149 1.81 -3.97 11.72
N GLY A 150 2.48 -4.68 12.63
CA GLY A 150 2.02 -5.99 13.07
C GLY A 150 1.98 -6.92 11.87
N TYR A 151 0.78 -7.40 11.54
CA TYR A 151 0.55 -8.33 10.43
C TYR A 151 0.16 -7.64 9.12
N ALA A 152 -0.17 -6.34 9.14
CA ALA A 152 -0.64 -5.64 7.95
C ALA A 152 0.50 -4.99 7.15
N VAL A 153 0.37 -4.97 5.82
CA VAL A 153 1.28 -4.26 4.92
C VAL A 153 0.81 -2.81 4.82
N VAL A 154 1.64 -1.87 5.25
CA VAL A 154 1.36 -0.43 5.20
C VAL A 154 2.05 0.17 4.00
N ILE A 155 1.27 0.85 3.17
CA ILE A 155 1.73 1.52 1.97
C ILE A 155 1.39 2.98 2.04
N GLN A 156 2.44 3.78 1.87
CA GLN A 156 2.39 5.22 1.86
C GLN A 156 3.30 5.72 0.73
N CYS A 157 2.76 5.85 -0.48
CA CYS A 157 3.56 6.25 -1.62
C CYS A 157 3.91 7.73 -1.55
N PHE A 158 5.18 8.04 -1.28
CA PHE A 158 5.69 9.41 -1.25
C PHE A 158 5.75 10.07 -2.64
N VAL A 159 5.51 9.33 -3.74
CA VAL A 159 5.52 9.87 -5.09
C VAL A 159 4.13 10.27 -5.55
N CYS A 160 3.20 9.31 -5.62
CA CYS A 160 1.85 9.57 -6.13
C CYS A 160 0.81 9.86 -5.03
N GLY A 161 1.14 9.67 -3.76
CA GLY A 161 0.24 9.91 -2.63
C GLY A 161 -0.75 8.77 -2.34
N TYR A 162 -0.74 7.68 -3.13
CA TYR A 162 -1.53 6.49 -2.82
C TYR A 162 -1.16 5.92 -1.46
N HIS A 163 -2.15 5.48 -0.70
CA HIS A 163 -1.98 4.77 0.55
C HIS A 163 -3.03 3.66 0.71
N ASN A 164 -2.84 2.79 1.69
CA ASN A 164 -3.89 1.93 2.21
C ASN A 164 -4.12 2.23 3.69
N ASP A 165 -5.31 1.91 4.16
CA ASP A 165 -5.64 1.88 5.57
C ASP A 165 -5.66 0.43 6.06
N VAL A 166 -5.44 0.25 7.36
CA VAL A 166 -5.60 -1.04 8.03
C VAL A 166 -6.86 -0.95 8.89
N GLN A 167 -7.82 -1.82 8.63
CA GLN A 167 -9.05 -1.89 9.41
C GLN A 167 -9.02 -3.10 10.34
N GLU A 168 -9.39 -2.87 11.60
CA GLU A 168 -9.57 -3.92 12.61
C GLU A 168 -11.04 -4.01 13.02
N GLU A 169 -11.57 -5.21 13.08
CA GLU A 169 -12.91 -5.51 13.59
C GLU A 169 -12.78 -6.31 14.89
N ILE A 170 -13.18 -5.68 15.99
CA ILE A 170 -13.23 -6.32 17.31
C ILE A 170 -14.63 -6.91 17.50
N PRO A 171 -14.75 -8.24 17.69
CA PRO A 171 -16.02 -8.91 17.82
C PRO A 171 -16.64 -8.63 19.20
N HIS A 172 -17.97 -8.50 19.25
CA HIS A 172 -18.71 -8.38 20.51
C HIS A 172 -18.96 -9.77 21.13
N VAL A 173 -17.92 -10.36 21.71
CA VAL A 173 -17.97 -11.67 22.39
C VAL A 173 -17.47 -11.57 23.82
N ASP A 174 -18.07 -12.33 24.73
CA ASP A 174 -17.58 -12.44 26.11
C ASP A 174 -16.40 -13.43 26.17
N LEU A 175 -15.19 -12.86 26.24
CA LEU A 175 -13.94 -13.62 26.29
C LEU A 175 -13.82 -14.53 27.53
N THR A 176 -14.57 -14.28 28.61
CA THR A 176 -14.52 -15.11 29.82
C THR A 176 -15.26 -16.44 29.65
N SER A 177 -16.29 -16.44 28.78
CA SER A 177 -17.11 -17.60 28.44
C SER A 177 -16.64 -18.31 27.17
N LEU A 178 -15.74 -17.70 26.39
CA LEU A 178 -15.34 -18.17 25.07
C LEU A 178 -14.52 -19.47 25.15
N GLN A 179 -15.13 -20.57 24.72
CA GLN A 179 -14.49 -21.88 24.65
C GLN A 179 -14.01 -22.18 23.23
N CYS A 180 -12.70 -22.25 23.07
CA CYS A 180 -12.03 -22.61 21.82
C CYS A 180 -11.03 -23.73 22.11
N PRO A 181 -11.50 -24.98 22.34
CA PRO A 181 -10.67 -26.08 22.82
C PRO A 181 -9.61 -26.52 21.80
N GLU A 182 -9.82 -26.21 20.51
CA GLU A 182 -8.91 -26.53 19.42
C GLU A 182 -7.68 -25.61 19.36
N TYR A 183 -7.68 -24.49 20.12
CA TYR A 183 -6.64 -23.46 20.05
C TYR A 183 -5.99 -23.21 21.40
N GLU A 184 -4.67 -23.33 21.44
CA GLU A 184 -3.86 -23.04 22.62
C GLU A 184 -4.00 -21.57 23.04
N ARG A 185 -4.03 -21.35 24.36
CA ARG A 185 -4.03 -20.01 24.95
C ARG A 185 -2.59 -19.67 25.30
N SER A 186 -2.11 -18.50 24.90
CA SER A 186 -0.79 -18.04 25.30
C SER A 186 -0.75 -17.87 26.83
N GLU A 187 0.28 -18.42 27.45
CA GLU A 187 0.58 -18.24 28.87
C GLU A 187 1.30 -16.91 29.15
N GLU A 188 1.64 -16.13 28.12
CA GLU A 188 2.25 -14.80 28.30
C GLU A 188 1.26 -13.87 29.01
N THR A 189 1.48 -13.72 30.32
CA THR A 189 1.07 -12.55 31.10
C THR A 189 1.65 -11.32 30.41
N GLY A 190 0.78 -10.44 29.92
CA GLY A 190 1.16 -9.22 29.23
C GLY A 190 2.08 -8.30 30.02
#